data_AF-A0A562RHN2-F1
#
_entry.id   AF-A0A562RHN2-F1
#
_cell.length_a   1.000
_cell.length_b   1.000
_cell.length_c   1.000
_cell.angle_alpha   90.00
_cell.angle_beta   90.00
_cell.angle_gamma   90.00
#
_symmetry.space_group_name_H-M   'P 1'
#
loop_
_entity.id
_entity.type
_entity.pdbx_description
1 polymer ?
#
loop_
_entity_poly.entity_id
_entity_poly.type
_entity_poly.pdbx_seq_one_letter_code
_entity_poly.pdbx_strand_id
1 'polypeptide(L)'
;MVMRNSDMVKELDKIFEIVCKYENHISPVPEKGRFYSTYNGAIAFVFSIEKRWGRDAEAVILRSGDVGQMKPGDQYDLGCDGKPQSRRSYIDFDLLGYGLHEKLDVLLP
;
A
#
# COMPACT_ATOMS: atom_id res chain seq x y z
N MET A 1 -14.75 -2.08 19.48
CA MET A 1 -15.17 -3.34 18.83
C MET A 1 -14.06 -4.34 19.05
N VAL A 2 -14.28 -5.34 19.91
CA VAL A 2 -13.23 -6.32 20.25
C VAL A 2 -13.18 -7.35 19.11
N MET A 3 -12.08 -7.42 18.38
CA MET A 3 -11.88 -8.46 17.37
C MET A 3 -11.86 -9.82 18.04
N ARG A 4 -12.52 -10.81 17.42
CA ARG A 4 -12.49 -12.19 17.93
C ARG A 4 -11.10 -12.77 17.68
N ASN A 5 -10.60 -13.60 18.61
CA ASN A 5 -9.27 -14.21 18.52
C ASN A 5 -9.01 -14.93 17.18
N SER A 6 -10.05 -15.45 16.52
CA SER A 6 -9.94 -16.10 15.20
C SER A 6 -9.60 -15.17 14.05
N ASP A 7 -10.03 -13.91 14.13
CA ASP A 7 -9.85 -12.94 13.03
C ASP A 7 -8.42 -12.38 13.07
N MET A 8 -7.90 -12.15 14.27
CA MET A 8 -6.53 -11.71 14.51
C MET A 8 -5.49 -12.72 14.01
N VAL A 9 -5.72 -14.04 14.21
CA VAL A 9 -4.80 -15.08 13.71
C VAL A 9 -4.73 -15.09 12.19
N LYS A 10 -5.88 -14.92 11.51
CA LYS A 10 -5.93 -14.87 10.03
C LYS A 10 -5.21 -13.66 9.45
N GLU A 11 -5.28 -12.52 10.12
CA GLU A 11 -4.53 -11.33 9.69
C GLU A 11 -3.02 -11.54 9.85
N LEU A 12 -2.58 -12.12 10.97
CA LEU A 12 -1.17 -12.43 11.20
C LEU A 12 -0.59 -13.41 10.17
N ASP A 13 -1.30 -14.48 9.84
CA ASP A 13 -0.85 -15.45 8.83
C ASP A 13 -0.63 -14.77 7.47
N LYS A 14 -1.53 -13.85 7.10
CA LYS A 14 -1.43 -13.12 5.84
C LYS A 14 -0.27 -12.12 5.82
N ILE A 15 -0.08 -11.40 6.92
CA ILE A 15 1.07 -10.51 7.08
C ILE A 15 2.36 -11.33 6.93
N PHE A 16 2.40 -12.51 7.53
CA PHE A 16 3.54 -13.41 7.43
C PHE A 16 3.76 -13.86 5.98
N GLU A 17 2.71 -14.24 5.24
CA GLU A 17 2.82 -14.57 3.81
C GLU A 17 3.37 -13.40 2.98
N ILE A 18 2.89 -12.18 3.22
CA ILE A 18 3.39 -10.98 2.55
C ILE A 18 4.87 -10.76 2.87
N VAL A 19 5.24 -10.81 4.16
CA VAL A 19 6.63 -10.62 4.60
C VAL A 19 7.54 -11.67 3.99
N CYS A 20 7.16 -12.95 4.02
CA CYS A 20 7.96 -14.03 3.42
C CYS A 20 8.08 -13.88 1.90
N LYS A 21 7.01 -13.47 1.21
CA LYS A 21 7.04 -13.27 -0.24
C LYS A 21 7.96 -12.13 -0.65
N TYR A 22 8.08 -11.10 0.18
CA TYR A 22 8.79 -9.86 -0.15
C TYR A 22 9.93 -9.52 0.84
N GLU A 23 10.49 -10.51 1.53
CA GLU A 23 11.45 -10.31 2.64
C GLU A 23 12.67 -9.50 2.24
N ASN A 24 13.11 -9.64 0.99
CA ASN A 24 14.28 -8.95 0.43
C ASN A 24 13.91 -7.79 -0.51
N HIS A 25 12.62 -7.48 -0.64
CA HIS A 25 12.16 -6.45 -1.57
C HIS A 25 12.22 -5.05 -0.93
N ILE A 26 12.68 -4.07 -1.71
CA ILE A 26 12.69 -2.66 -1.32
C ILE A 26 11.60 -1.96 -2.12
N SER A 27 10.62 -1.36 -1.44
CA SER A 27 9.56 -0.61 -2.10
C SER A 27 10.14 0.49 -3.02
N PRO A 28 9.61 0.65 -4.24
CA PRO A 28 10.11 1.63 -5.18
C PRO A 28 9.77 3.04 -4.70
N VAL A 29 10.61 3.99 -5.07
CA VAL A 29 10.32 5.42 -4.89
C VAL A 29 9.10 5.79 -5.75
N PRO A 30 8.07 6.44 -5.18
CA PRO A 30 6.87 6.82 -5.92
C PRO A 30 7.16 7.80 -7.05
N GLU A 31 6.72 7.47 -8.26
CA GLU A 31 6.77 8.38 -9.42
C GLU A 31 5.35 8.79 -9.83
N LYS A 32 5.15 10.10 -10.05
CA LYS A 32 3.85 10.64 -10.49
C LYS A 32 3.43 10.07 -11.84
N GLY A 33 2.14 9.80 -11.99
CA GLY A 33 1.56 9.34 -13.26
C GLY A 33 1.88 7.87 -13.57
N ARG A 34 2.27 7.09 -12.57
CA ARG A 34 2.67 5.68 -12.74
C ARG A 34 1.75 4.75 -11.98
N PHE A 35 1.65 3.53 -12.50
CA PHE A 35 0.90 2.43 -11.91
C PHE A 35 1.86 1.50 -11.17
N TYR A 36 1.38 0.93 -10.07
CA TYR A 36 2.14 -0.01 -9.26
C TYR A 36 1.25 -1.13 -8.79
N SER A 37 1.82 -2.32 -8.62
CA SER A 37 1.23 -3.34 -7.75
C SER A 37 1.62 -3.05 -6.30
N THR A 38 0.73 -3.27 -5.35
CA THR A 38 1.08 -3.30 -3.92
C THR A 38 1.47 -4.72 -3.48
N TYR A 39 2.04 -4.85 -2.29
CA TYR A 39 2.38 -6.17 -1.74
C TYR A 39 1.17 -7.10 -1.59
N ASN A 40 -0.02 -6.56 -1.29
CA ASN A 40 -1.24 -7.36 -1.21
C ASN A 40 -1.91 -7.65 -2.58
N GLY A 41 -1.27 -7.28 -3.69
CA GLY A 41 -1.77 -7.53 -5.05
C GLY A 41 -2.79 -6.51 -5.57
N ALA A 42 -3.02 -5.41 -4.86
CA ALA A 42 -3.81 -4.29 -5.37
C ALA A 42 -3.06 -3.57 -6.51
N ILE A 43 -3.80 -2.88 -7.36
CA ILE A 43 -3.22 -1.95 -8.34
C ILE A 43 -3.47 -0.53 -7.84
N ALA A 44 -2.40 0.24 -7.72
CA ALA A 44 -2.42 1.63 -7.30
C ALA A 44 -1.93 2.55 -8.42
N PHE A 45 -2.51 3.74 -8.51
CA PHE A 45 -2.00 4.83 -9.34
C PHE A 45 -1.47 5.95 -8.46
N VAL A 46 -0.24 6.37 -8.73
CA VAL A 46 0.43 7.43 -7.98
C VAL A 46 0.18 8.77 -8.67
N PHE A 47 -0.40 9.68 -7.91
CA PHE A 47 -0.58 11.07 -8.30
C PHE A 47 0.06 11.98 -7.25
N SER A 48 -0.03 13.29 -7.44
CA SER A 48 0.46 14.21 -6.43
C SER A 48 -0.51 15.31 -6.20
N ILE A 49 -0.72 15.57 -4.93
CA ILE A 49 -1.41 16.74 -4.46
C ILE A 49 -0.35 17.71 -3.97
N GLU A 50 -0.34 18.93 -4.51
CA GLU A 50 0.41 20.02 -3.89
C GLU A 50 -0.19 20.27 -2.49
N LYS A 51 0.48 19.78 -1.45
CA LYS A 51 0.16 20.16 -0.07
C LYS A 51 1.00 21.37 0.31
N ARG A 52 0.37 22.35 0.96
CA ARG A 52 0.98 23.57 1.55
C ARG A 52 2.22 23.34 2.42
N TRP A 53 2.50 22.10 2.81
CA TRP A 53 3.60 21.69 3.68
C TRP A 53 4.41 20.49 3.15
N GLY A 54 4.46 20.31 1.83
CA GLY A 54 5.47 19.43 1.19
C GLY A 54 5.34 17.95 1.53
N ARG A 55 4.17 17.33 1.33
CA ARG A 55 4.12 15.85 1.30
C ARG A 55 4.36 15.35 -0.12
N ASP A 56 5.17 14.31 -0.20
CA ASP A 56 5.56 13.63 -1.41
C ASP A 56 4.53 12.55 -1.76
N ALA A 57 3.80 12.76 -2.86
CA ALA A 57 2.93 11.79 -3.53
C ALA A 57 1.74 11.18 -2.73
N GLU A 58 0.65 10.91 -3.45
CA GLU A 58 -0.50 10.13 -2.97
C GLU A 58 -0.75 8.98 -3.94
N ALA A 59 -1.28 7.87 -3.43
CA ALA A 59 -1.75 6.75 -4.24
C ALA A 59 -3.27 6.60 -4.13
N VAL A 60 -3.91 6.23 -5.24
CA VAL A 60 -5.30 5.78 -5.28
C VAL A 60 -5.35 4.31 -5.70
N ILE A 61 -6.11 3.50 -4.97
CA ILE A 61 -6.37 2.11 -5.33
C ILE A 61 -7.33 2.06 -6.51
N LEU A 62 -6.92 1.40 -7.60
CA LEU A 62 -7.74 1.18 -8.79
C LEU A 62 -8.39 -0.20 -8.78
N ARG A 63 -7.71 -1.18 -8.19
CA ARG A 63 -8.21 -2.54 -8.02
C ARG A 63 -7.76 -3.06 -6.67
N SER A 64 -8.69 -3.59 -5.88
CA SER A 64 -8.36 -4.28 -4.63
C SER A 64 -7.59 -5.56 -4.90
N GLY A 65 -6.59 -5.82 -4.06
CA GLY A 65 -5.93 -7.12 -3.96
C GLY A 65 -6.78 -8.12 -3.17
N ASP A 66 -6.14 -9.18 -2.69
CA ASP A 66 -6.82 -10.30 -2.01
C ASP A 66 -7.30 -9.95 -0.58
N VAL A 67 -7.45 -8.67 -0.22
CA VAL A 67 -7.85 -8.22 1.13
C VAL A 67 -8.98 -7.19 1.05
N GLY A 68 -10.07 -7.46 1.76
CA GLY A 68 -11.21 -6.54 1.90
C GLY A 68 -10.97 -5.29 2.76
N GLN A 69 -9.71 -4.94 3.05
CA GLN A 69 -9.37 -3.73 3.80
C GLN A 69 -9.24 -2.49 2.89
N MET A 70 -8.85 -2.67 1.62
CA MET A 70 -8.81 -1.58 0.64
C MET A 70 -9.84 -1.79 -0.45
N LYS A 71 -10.54 -0.72 -0.79
CA LYS A 71 -11.52 -0.66 -1.87
C LYS A 71 -10.96 0.17 -3.03
N PRO A 72 -11.43 -0.08 -4.27
CA PRO A 72 -11.15 0.83 -5.36
C PRO A 72 -11.64 2.23 -4.99
N GLY A 73 -10.80 3.23 -5.20
CA GLY A 73 -11.01 4.62 -4.81
C GLY A 73 -10.38 5.04 -3.49
N ASP A 74 -9.91 4.09 -2.65
CA ASP A 74 -9.21 4.43 -1.42
C ASP A 74 -7.89 5.16 -1.73
N GLN A 75 -7.59 6.18 -0.93
CA GLN A 75 -6.41 7.02 -1.08
C GLN A 75 -5.54 7.00 0.17
N TYR A 76 -4.22 7.00 0.00
CA TYR A 76 -3.27 7.07 1.11
C TYR A 76 -2.03 7.88 0.75
N ASP A 77 -1.51 8.57 1.77
CA ASP A 77 -0.27 9.35 1.70
C ASP A 77 0.92 8.38 1.59
N LEU A 78 1.87 8.66 0.69
CA LEU A 78 3.08 7.86 0.53
C LEU A 78 4.28 8.54 1.20
N GLY A 79 5.23 7.72 1.65
CA GLY A 79 6.58 8.15 1.99
C GLY A 79 7.50 8.08 0.78
N CYS A 80 8.70 8.66 0.91
CA CYS A 80 9.73 8.59 -0.12
C CYS A 80 10.15 7.14 -0.44
N ASP A 81 9.89 6.21 0.49
CA ASP A 81 10.15 4.78 0.36
C ASP A 81 8.99 4.01 -0.29
N GLY A 82 7.93 4.67 -0.72
CA GLY A 82 6.76 4.02 -1.33
C GLY A 82 5.87 3.25 -0.36
N LYS A 83 6.08 3.43 0.95
CA LYS A 83 5.17 2.91 1.98
C LYS A 83 4.14 3.95 2.36
N PRO A 84 2.92 3.55 2.78
CA PRO A 84 1.95 4.49 3.32
C PRO A 84 2.49 5.19 4.58
N GLN A 85 2.33 6.50 4.68
CA GLN A 85 2.57 7.22 5.93
C GLN A 85 1.29 7.20 6.78
N SER A 86 1.31 6.46 7.89
CA SER A 86 0.24 6.61 8.88
C SER A 86 0.43 7.92 9.67
N ARG A 87 -0.67 8.55 10.09
CA ARG A 87 -0.63 9.67 11.05
C ARG A 87 -0.24 9.25 12.47
N ARG A 88 -0.04 7.94 12.72
CA ARG A 88 0.26 7.38 14.04
C ARG A 88 1.37 6.36 13.91
N SER A 89 2.56 6.76 14.32
CA SER A 89 3.86 6.09 14.30
C SER A 89 3.93 4.79 15.15
N TYR A 90 3.01 3.86 14.90
CA TYR A 90 3.14 2.47 15.27
C TYR A 90 3.21 1.65 13.99
N ILE A 91 4.00 0.58 14.05
CA ILE A 91 4.08 -0.43 13.00
C ILE A 91 2.71 -1.12 12.97
N ASP A 92 1.74 -0.51 12.30
CA ASP A 92 0.49 -1.18 11.97
C ASP A 92 0.84 -2.19 10.90
N PHE A 93 0.76 -3.47 11.23
CA PHE A 93 1.07 -4.54 10.28
C PHE A 93 0.16 -4.49 9.04
N ASP A 94 -1.01 -3.86 9.14
CA ASP A 94 -1.89 -3.54 8.01
C ASP A 94 -1.17 -2.72 6.93
N LEU A 95 -0.24 -1.83 7.32
CA LEU A 95 0.49 -0.94 6.41
C LEU A 95 1.47 -1.68 5.50
N LEU A 96 1.96 -2.86 5.92
CA LEU A 96 2.89 -3.65 5.12
C LEU A 96 2.23 -4.17 3.85
N GLY A 97 0.92 -4.43 3.85
CA GLY A 97 0.19 -4.84 2.65
C GLY A 97 -0.05 -3.73 1.63
N TYR A 98 0.14 -2.47 2.03
CA TYR A 98 -0.22 -1.28 1.25
C TYR A 98 0.97 -0.60 0.58
N GLY A 99 2.19 -1.03 0.90
CA GLY A 99 3.40 -0.54 0.25
C GLY A 99 3.44 -0.90 -1.24
N LEU A 100 4.04 -0.01 -2.03
CA LEU A 100 4.31 -0.29 -3.44
C LEU A 100 5.31 -1.45 -3.56
N HIS A 101 5.08 -2.33 -4.52
CA HIS A 101 5.92 -3.48 -4.83
C HIS A 101 6.58 -3.28 -6.20
N GLU A 102 5.83 -3.44 -7.28
CA GLU A 102 6.38 -3.40 -8.63
C GLU A 102 5.76 -2.25 -9.43
N LYS A 103 6.59 -1.51 -10.16
CA LYS A 103 6.12 -0.50 -11.12
C LYS A 103 5.58 -1.23 -12.34
N LEU A 104 4.32 -0.96 -12.68
CA LEU A 104 3.67 -1.55 -13.84
C LEU A 104 3.89 -0.63 -15.05
N ASP A 105 4.47 -1.18 -16.12
CA ASP A 105 4.65 -0.46 -17.39
C ASP A 105 3.36 -0.53 -18.22
N VAL A 106 2.36 0.22 -17.77
CA VAL A 106 1.06 0.33 -18.45
C VAL A 106 1.07 1.56 -19.34
N LEU A 107 0.93 1.34 -20.64
CA LEU A 107 0.66 2.41 -21.61
C LEU A 107 -0.85 2.63 -21.64
N LEU A 108 -1.30 3.81 -21.19
CA LEU A 108 -2.67 4.24 -21.44
C LEU A 108 -2.82 4.54 -22.95
N PRO A 109 -3.94 4.13 -23.58
CA PRO A 109 -4.22 4.45 -24.98
C PRO A 109 -4.36 5.96 -25.22
#